data_AF-A0AAD7DMC8-F1
#
_entry.id   AF-A0AAD7DMC8-F1
#
_cell.length_a   1.000
_cell.length_b   1.000
_cell.length_c   1.000
_cell.angle_alpha   90.00
_cell.angle_beta   90.00
_cell.angle_gamma   90.00
#
_symmetry.space_group_name_H-M   'P 1'
#
loop_
_entity.id
_entity.type
_entity.pdbx_description
1 polymer ?
#
loop_
_entity_poly.entity_id
_entity_poly.type
_entity_poly.pdbx_seq_one_letter_code
_entity_poly.pdbx_strand_id
1 'polypeptide(L)'
;MGFRQAAVLGPVCFFLGVLFICFNVDHRVLWGGLTEDTIEDGFQFYTTFFNAPPAIKAMLHGMVGVVLLGLLAKLHAWDDSAMFFDGSSLVVVIFGLSVYITVVVPTLRTIVTPLADETRGDRIQAMTILSAANVIITVCLGLILMLQAGQEYAKRIDIREQATAGTEGKKEQKAKEETKKNQ
;
A
#
# COMPACT_ATOMS: atom_id res chain seq x y z
N MET A 1 9.51 12.70 -12.08
CA MET A 1 9.18 12.17 -10.76
C MET A 1 8.24 13.17 -10.11
N GLY A 2 6.93 12.95 -10.23
CA GLY A 2 5.92 13.97 -9.92
C GLY A 2 5.35 13.81 -8.51
N PHE A 3 4.78 14.90 -7.96
CA PHE A 3 4.01 14.91 -6.71
C PHE A 3 2.99 13.76 -6.60
N ARG A 4 2.46 13.28 -7.74
CA ARG A 4 1.55 12.13 -7.84
C ARG A 4 2.15 10.79 -7.36
N GLN A 5 3.39 10.47 -7.72
CA GLN A 5 4.04 9.24 -7.24
C GLN A 5 4.31 9.32 -5.73
N ALA A 6 4.72 10.49 -5.24
CA ALA A 6 4.94 10.71 -3.80
C ALA A 6 3.64 10.60 -3.00
N ALA A 7 2.51 11.05 -3.55
CA ALA A 7 1.19 10.90 -2.95
C ALA A 7 0.72 9.43 -2.83
N VAL A 8 1.33 8.49 -3.58
CA VAL A 8 1.07 7.05 -3.43
C VAL A 8 2.10 6.42 -2.48
N LEU A 9 3.39 6.62 -2.76
CA LEU A 9 4.48 5.99 -2.00
C LEU A 9 4.52 6.44 -0.53
N GLY A 10 4.32 7.74 -0.27
CA GLY A 10 4.38 8.30 1.08
C GLY A 10 3.41 7.61 2.04
N PRO A 11 2.10 7.62 1.77
CA PRO A 11 1.16 6.97 2.65
C PRO A 11 1.27 5.43 2.66
N VAL A 12 1.64 4.78 1.55
CA VAL A 12 1.87 3.31 1.53
C VAL A 12 3.00 2.93 2.49
N CYS A 13 4.13 3.64 2.45
CA CYS A 13 5.23 3.43 3.40
C CYS A 13 4.82 3.76 4.84
N PHE A 14 4.04 4.83 5.04
CA PHE A 14 3.50 5.18 6.36
C PHE A 14 2.64 4.05 6.94
N PHE A 15 1.70 3.49 6.17
CA PHE A 15 0.86 2.39 6.63
C PHE A 15 1.64 1.10 6.85
N LEU A 16 2.65 0.80 6.02
CA LEU A 16 3.56 -0.31 6.29
C LEU A 16 4.29 -0.13 7.62
N GLY A 17 4.69 1.09 7.97
CA GLY A 17 5.24 1.40 9.30
C GLY A 17 4.24 1.14 10.43
N VAL A 18 2.99 1.59 10.28
CA VAL A 18 1.91 1.31 11.27
C VAL A 18 1.68 -0.19 11.42
N LEU A 19 1.57 -0.93 10.32
CA LEU A 19 1.36 -2.38 10.33
C LEU A 19 2.57 -3.13 10.88
N PHE A 20 3.79 -2.62 10.67
CA PHE A 20 4.99 -3.17 11.30
C PHE A 20 4.96 -3.03 12.82
N ILE A 21 4.38 -1.95 13.36
CA ILE A 21 4.14 -1.82 14.81
C ILE A 21 3.15 -2.89 15.26
N CYS A 22 2.02 -3.09 14.55
CA CYS A 22 1.07 -4.18 14.85
C CYS A 22 1.75 -5.56 14.79
N PHE A 23 2.64 -5.76 13.82
CA PHE A 23 3.34 -7.03 13.62
C PHE A 23 4.17 -7.48 14.83
N ASN A 24 4.65 -6.55 15.67
CA ASN A 24 5.37 -6.88 16.91
C ASN A 24 4.50 -7.67 17.90
N VAL A 25 3.19 -7.55 17.82
CA VAL A 25 2.22 -8.33 18.60
C VAL A 25 1.65 -9.47 17.76
N ASP A 26 1.22 -9.16 16.53
CA ASP A 26 0.50 -10.11 15.66
C ASP A 26 1.29 -11.39 15.38
N HIS A 27 2.62 -11.30 15.26
CA HIS A 27 3.43 -12.50 14.99
C HIS A 27 3.37 -13.53 16.13
N ARG A 28 3.22 -13.07 17.39
CA ARG A 28 3.09 -13.96 18.55
C ARG A 28 1.72 -14.61 18.58
N VAL A 29 0.68 -13.83 18.29
CA VAL A 29 -0.70 -14.31 18.19
C VAL A 29 -0.83 -15.39 17.09
N LEU A 30 -0.20 -15.17 15.94
CA LEU A 30 -0.33 -16.07 14.79
C LEU A 30 0.60 -17.29 14.84
N TRP A 31 1.84 -17.13 15.33
CA TRP A 31 2.87 -18.19 15.24
C TRP A 31 3.58 -18.51 16.55
N GLY A 32 3.41 -17.71 17.60
CA GLY A 32 4.11 -17.87 18.90
C GLY A 32 3.35 -18.70 19.94
N GLY A 33 2.06 -18.95 19.73
CA GLY A 33 1.18 -19.68 20.65
C GLY A 33 0.34 -18.75 21.54
N LEU A 34 -0.94 -19.09 21.72
CA LEU A 34 -1.91 -18.30 22.48
C LEU A 34 -1.78 -18.57 24.00
N THR A 35 -0.66 -18.14 24.58
CA THR A 35 -0.49 -18.09 26.04
C THR A 35 -1.32 -16.95 26.64
N GLU A 36 -1.59 -17.00 27.94
CA GLU A 36 -2.34 -15.92 28.61
C GLU A 36 -1.64 -14.57 28.50
N ASP A 37 -0.30 -14.54 28.60
CA ASP A 37 0.49 -13.33 28.41
C ASP A 37 0.32 -12.76 26.98
N THR A 38 0.38 -13.61 25.95
CA THR A 38 0.20 -13.18 24.55
C THR A 38 -1.21 -12.63 24.32
N ILE A 39 -2.22 -13.23 24.95
CA ILE A 39 -3.61 -12.76 24.83
C ILE A 39 -3.78 -11.40 25.50
N GLU A 40 -3.27 -11.23 26.71
CA GLU A 40 -3.39 -9.98 27.46
C GLU A 40 -2.62 -8.84 26.78
N ASP A 41 -1.38 -9.09 26.33
CA ASP A 41 -0.59 -8.15 25.54
C ASP A 41 -1.35 -7.69 24.29
N GLY A 42 -1.96 -8.64 23.57
CA GLY A 42 -2.75 -8.35 22.38
C GLY A 42 -4.00 -7.50 22.67
N PHE A 43 -4.75 -7.85 23.72
CA PHE A 43 -5.91 -7.07 24.14
C PHE A 43 -5.52 -5.66 24.57
N GLN A 44 -4.44 -5.49 25.34
CA GLN A 44 -3.96 -4.18 25.77
C GLN A 44 -3.48 -3.34 24.58
N PHE A 45 -2.74 -3.95 23.65
CA PHE A 45 -2.27 -3.28 22.44
C PHE A 45 -3.43 -2.75 21.59
N TYR A 46 -4.39 -3.62 21.26
CA TYR A 46 -5.53 -3.23 20.42
C TYR A 46 -6.50 -2.28 21.13
N THR A 47 -6.65 -2.39 22.46
CA THR A 47 -7.41 -1.43 23.27
C THR A 47 -6.76 -0.04 23.24
N THR A 48 -5.42 0.03 23.33
CA THR A 48 -4.68 1.29 23.24
C THR A 48 -4.88 1.94 21.87
N PHE A 49 -4.78 1.16 20.80
CA PHE A 49 -4.98 1.65 19.44
C PHE A 49 -6.43 2.11 19.20
N PHE A 50 -7.41 1.35 19.68
CA PHE A 50 -8.82 1.72 19.56
C PHE A 50 -9.15 3.01 20.31
N ASN A 51 -8.54 3.24 21.47
CA ASN A 51 -8.77 4.43 22.29
C ASN A 51 -7.86 5.62 21.94
N ALA A 52 -7.07 5.51 20.88
CA ALA A 52 -6.21 6.59 20.41
C ALA A 52 -7.03 7.90 20.15
N PRO A 53 -6.43 9.08 20.40
CA PRO A 53 -7.07 10.37 20.17
C PRO A 53 -7.70 10.48 18.76
N PRO A 54 -8.86 11.14 18.61
CA PRO A 54 -9.55 11.24 17.32
C PRO A 54 -8.68 11.78 16.18
N ALA A 55 -7.71 12.65 16.50
CA ALA A 55 -6.75 13.19 15.54
C ALA A 55 -5.93 12.09 14.84
N ILE A 56 -5.53 11.03 15.56
CA ILE A 56 -4.79 9.90 14.98
C ILE A 56 -5.69 9.15 14.00
N LYS A 57 -6.93 8.85 14.39
CA LYS A 57 -7.90 8.17 13.52
C LYS A 57 -8.18 9.00 12.26
N ALA A 58 -8.37 10.31 12.40
CA ALA A 58 -8.59 11.22 11.29
C ALA A 58 -7.37 11.27 10.35
N MET A 59 -6.16 11.31 10.89
CA MET A 59 -4.91 11.25 10.11
C MET A 59 -4.80 9.95 9.31
N LEU A 60 -5.07 8.79 9.93
CA LEU A 60 -5.04 7.50 9.25
C LEU A 60 -6.03 7.48 8.06
N HIS A 61 -7.29 7.85 8.28
CA HIS A 61 -8.27 7.88 7.18
C HIS A 61 -7.93 8.95 6.13
N GLY A 62 -7.34 10.07 6.53
CA GLY A 62 -6.81 11.10 5.62
C GLY A 62 -5.73 10.54 4.71
N MET A 63 -4.79 9.75 5.25
CA MET A 63 -3.74 9.08 4.46
C MET A 63 -4.31 8.06 3.46
N VAL A 64 -5.40 7.37 3.80
CA VAL A 64 -6.13 6.52 2.83
C VAL A 64 -6.65 7.37 1.67
N GLY A 65 -7.25 8.53 1.97
CA GLY A 65 -7.71 9.48 0.96
C GLY A 65 -6.58 9.95 0.03
N VAL A 66 -5.40 10.24 0.58
CA VAL A 66 -4.23 10.66 -0.22
C VAL A 66 -3.78 9.56 -1.18
N VAL A 67 -3.73 8.28 -0.77
CA VAL A 67 -3.39 7.16 -1.67
C VAL A 67 -4.40 7.06 -2.81
N LEU A 68 -5.69 7.06 -2.48
CA LEU A 68 -6.75 6.91 -3.48
C LEU A 68 -6.74 8.04 -4.49
N LEU A 69 -6.64 9.29 -4.02
CA LEU A 69 -6.54 10.46 -4.89
C LEU A 69 -5.25 10.44 -5.73
N GLY A 70 -4.14 10.00 -5.15
CA GLY A 70 -2.87 9.82 -5.86
C GLY A 70 -2.99 8.83 -7.02
N LEU A 71 -3.55 7.64 -6.76
CA LEU A 71 -3.75 6.60 -7.77
C LEU A 71 -4.76 7.03 -8.84
N LEU A 72 -5.89 7.62 -8.47
CA LEU A 72 -6.87 8.14 -9.44
C LEU A 72 -6.27 9.25 -10.32
N ALA A 73 -5.47 10.14 -9.73
CA ALA A 73 -4.78 11.18 -10.48
C ALA A 73 -3.77 10.58 -11.48
N LYS A 74 -3.03 9.53 -11.10
CA LYS A 74 -2.13 8.84 -12.02
C LYS A 74 -2.88 8.09 -13.13
N LEU A 75 -3.93 7.36 -12.76
CA LEU A 75 -4.75 6.56 -13.67
C LEU A 75 -5.44 7.41 -14.75
N HIS A 76 -5.70 8.70 -14.47
CA HIS A 76 -6.31 9.62 -15.43
C HIS A 76 -5.52 9.81 -16.73
N ALA A 77 -4.24 9.43 -16.79
CA ALA A 77 -3.48 9.48 -18.04
C ALA A 77 -3.96 8.45 -19.08
N TRP A 78 -4.59 7.34 -18.67
CA TRP A 78 -5.12 6.26 -19.54
C TRP A 78 -4.12 5.62 -20.50
N ASP A 79 -2.82 5.89 -20.37
CA ASP A 79 -1.78 5.17 -21.10
C ASP A 79 -1.58 3.74 -20.55
N ASP A 80 -0.87 2.90 -21.30
CA ASP A 80 -0.63 1.51 -20.92
C ASP A 80 0.04 1.40 -19.54
N SER A 81 1.00 2.28 -19.24
CA SER A 81 1.65 2.30 -17.94
C SER A 81 0.65 2.62 -16.82
N ALA A 82 -0.23 3.58 -17.01
CA ALA A 82 -1.24 3.96 -16.04
C ALA A 82 -2.25 2.81 -15.83
N MET A 83 -2.71 2.17 -16.90
CA MET A 83 -3.65 1.05 -16.78
C MET A 83 -3.05 -0.16 -16.07
N PHE A 84 -1.83 -0.58 -16.44
CA PHE A 84 -1.21 -1.78 -15.87
C PHE A 84 -0.64 -1.57 -14.47
N PHE A 85 0.01 -0.44 -14.20
CA PHE A 85 0.64 -0.24 -12.88
C PHE A 85 -0.30 0.46 -11.91
N ASP A 86 -0.91 1.58 -12.29
CA ASP A 86 -1.76 2.38 -11.41
C ASP A 86 -3.17 1.78 -11.29
N GLY A 87 -3.72 1.22 -12.37
CA GLY A 87 -5.00 0.51 -12.34
C GLY A 87 -4.94 -0.74 -11.46
N SER A 88 -3.91 -1.58 -11.62
CA SER A 88 -3.70 -2.74 -10.73
C SER A 88 -3.44 -2.31 -9.28
N SER A 89 -2.65 -1.26 -9.06
CA SER A 89 -2.45 -0.72 -7.70
C SER A 89 -3.77 -0.27 -7.06
N LEU A 90 -4.66 0.35 -7.84
CA LEU A 90 -5.99 0.79 -7.36
C LEU A 90 -6.86 -0.40 -6.94
N VAL A 91 -6.89 -1.48 -7.73
CA VAL A 91 -7.59 -2.72 -7.37
C VAL A 91 -7.05 -3.29 -6.05
N VAL A 92 -5.73 -3.33 -5.88
CA VAL A 92 -5.09 -3.82 -4.64
C VAL A 92 -5.43 -2.93 -3.45
N VAL A 93 -5.45 -1.60 -3.60
CA VAL A 93 -5.90 -0.68 -2.53
C VAL A 93 -7.36 -0.91 -2.17
N ILE A 94 -8.25 -1.07 -3.16
CA ILE A 94 -9.67 -1.33 -2.91
C ILE A 94 -9.86 -2.66 -2.16
N PHE A 95 -9.11 -3.70 -2.53
CA PHE A 95 -9.14 -4.97 -1.81
C PHE A 95 -8.65 -4.81 -0.36
N GLY A 96 -7.51 -4.16 -0.13
CA GLY A 96 -7.00 -3.89 1.22
C GLY A 96 -7.96 -3.04 2.06
N LEU A 97 -8.59 -2.03 1.45
CA LEU A 97 -9.62 -1.20 2.09
C LEU A 97 -10.87 -2.02 2.44
N SER A 98 -11.26 -2.96 1.59
CA SER A 98 -12.37 -3.87 1.86
C SER A 98 -12.06 -4.72 3.09
N VAL A 99 -10.87 -5.35 3.15
CA VAL A 99 -10.41 -6.11 4.34
C VAL A 99 -10.39 -5.22 5.59
N TYR A 100 -9.93 -3.97 5.48
CA TYR A 100 -9.95 -3.03 6.60
C TYR A 100 -11.38 -2.78 7.12
N ILE A 101 -12.32 -2.45 6.24
CA ILE A 101 -13.69 -2.11 6.63
C ILE A 101 -14.46 -3.33 7.14
N THR A 102 -14.33 -4.48 6.47
CA THR A 102 -15.17 -5.66 6.73
C THR A 102 -14.58 -6.64 7.73
N VAL A 103 -13.27 -6.57 8.01
CA VAL A 103 -12.58 -7.48 8.92
C VAL A 103 -11.94 -6.72 10.08
N VAL A 104 -11.05 -5.77 9.80
CA VAL A 104 -10.27 -5.07 10.84
C VAL A 104 -11.18 -4.27 11.78
N VAL A 105 -12.06 -3.42 11.23
CA VAL A 105 -12.97 -2.59 12.05
C VAL A 105 -13.89 -3.41 12.96
N PRO A 106 -14.62 -4.44 12.48
CA PRO A 106 -15.50 -5.21 13.35
C PRO A 106 -14.74 -6.05 14.38
N THR A 107 -13.64 -6.73 13.99
CA THR A 107 -12.86 -7.53 14.94
C THR A 107 -12.22 -6.67 16.03
N LEU A 108 -11.73 -5.47 15.69
CA LEU A 108 -11.23 -4.52 16.67
C LEU A 108 -12.32 -4.09 17.67
N ARG A 109 -13.57 -3.92 17.22
CA ARG A 109 -14.70 -3.63 18.12
C ARG A 109 -15.02 -4.80 19.03
N THR A 110 -15.05 -6.03 18.53
CA THR A 110 -15.26 -7.23 19.36
C THR A 110 -14.18 -7.35 20.44
N ILE A 111 -12.91 -7.05 20.12
CA ILE A 111 -11.82 -7.13 21.12
C ILE A 111 -12.02 -6.13 22.27
N VAL A 112 -12.42 -4.89 21.97
CA VAL A 112 -12.38 -3.76 22.92
C VAL A 112 -13.73 -3.44 23.55
N THR A 113 -14.80 -3.54 22.77
CA THR A 113 -16.19 -3.27 23.20
C THR A 113 -17.08 -4.45 22.80
N PRO A 114 -16.89 -5.63 23.41
CA PRO A 114 -17.66 -6.82 23.08
C PRO A 114 -19.15 -6.64 23.40
N LEU A 115 -20.01 -7.28 22.62
CA LEU A 115 -21.44 -7.42 22.90
C LEU A 115 -21.66 -8.30 24.14
N ALA A 116 -22.87 -8.23 24.71
CA ALA A 116 -23.18 -8.94 25.96
C ALA A 116 -23.10 -10.47 25.83
N ASP A 117 -23.30 -11.00 24.62
CA ASP A 117 -23.21 -12.41 24.28
C ASP A 117 -21.82 -12.84 23.78
N GLU A 118 -20.91 -11.90 23.50
CA GLU A 118 -19.54 -12.20 23.09
C GLU A 118 -18.68 -12.61 24.29
N THR A 119 -18.14 -13.82 24.23
CA THR A 119 -17.30 -14.40 25.27
C THR A 119 -15.85 -13.97 25.14
N ARG A 120 -15.03 -14.30 26.15
CA ARG A 120 -13.57 -14.16 26.05
C ARG A 120 -12.98 -14.95 24.87
N GLY A 121 -13.55 -16.12 24.56
CA GLY A 121 -13.14 -16.94 23.42
C GLY A 121 -13.34 -16.21 22.09
N ASP A 122 -14.48 -15.53 21.93
CA ASP A 122 -14.79 -14.75 20.73
C ASP A 122 -13.82 -13.58 20.56
N ARG A 123 -13.44 -12.92 21.65
CA ARG A 123 -12.42 -11.86 21.64
C ARG A 123 -11.04 -12.37 21.20
N ILE A 124 -10.62 -13.54 21.69
CA ILE A 124 -9.35 -14.18 21.29
C ILE A 124 -9.39 -14.54 19.80
N GLN A 125 -10.52 -15.08 19.32
CA GLN A 125 -10.69 -15.41 17.92
C GLN A 125 -10.66 -14.13 17.05
N ALA A 126 -11.37 -13.08 17.45
CA ALA A 126 -11.35 -11.79 16.78
C ALA A 126 -9.93 -11.20 16.70
N MET A 127 -9.14 -11.29 17.77
CA MET A 127 -7.74 -10.87 17.78
C MET A 127 -6.87 -11.66 16.80
N THR A 128 -7.07 -12.97 16.70
CA THR A 128 -6.37 -13.81 15.72
C THR A 128 -6.75 -13.43 14.29
N ILE A 129 -8.04 -13.21 14.02
CA ILE A 129 -8.54 -12.78 12.71
C ILE A 129 -8.00 -11.39 12.34
N LEU A 130 -8.00 -10.45 13.29
CA LEU A 130 -7.46 -9.11 13.13
C LEU A 130 -5.96 -9.14 12.78
N SER A 131 -5.19 -9.96 13.50
CA SER A 131 -3.76 -10.17 13.26
C SER A 131 -3.50 -10.69 11.84
N ALA A 132 -4.29 -11.69 11.39
CA ALA A 132 -4.19 -12.22 10.03
C ALA A 132 -4.58 -11.16 8.98
N ALA A 133 -5.60 -10.35 9.23
CA ALA A 133 -6.02 -9.28 8.34
C ALA A 133 -4.92 -8.22 8.16
N ASN A 134 -4.20 -7.85 9.22
CA ASN A 134 -3.05 -6.94 9.14
C ASN A 134 -1.94 -7.49 8.25
N VAL A 135 -1.66 -8.80 8.32
CA VAL A 135 -0.67 -9.46 7.45
C VAL A 135 -1.12 -9.41 5.98
N ILE A 136 -2.40 -9.68 5.71
CA ILE A 136 -2.96 -9.59 4.34
C ILE A 136 -2.81 -8.16 3.80
N ILE A 137 -3.15 -7.14 4.58
CA ILE A 137 -3.01 -5.74 4.17
C ILE A 137 -1.53 -5.39 3.95
N THR A 138 -0.63 -5.87 4.80
CA THR A 138 0.83 -5.67 4.64
C THR A 138 1.31 -6.21 3.29
N VAL A 139 0.88 -7.40 2.90
CA VAL A 139 1.19 -7.98 1.59
C VAL A 139 0.61 -7.11 0.46
N CYS A 140 -0.63 -6.65 0.57
CA CYS A 140 -1.25 -5.78 -0.43
C CYS A 140 -0.46 -4.47 -0.62
N LEU A 141 -0.04 -3.83 0.47
CA LEU A 141 0.77 -2.63 0.42
C LEU A 141 2.17 -2.90 -0.17
N GLY A 142 2.77 -4.04 0.14
CA GLY A 142 4.01 -4.50 -0.48
C GLY A 142 3.89 -4.70 -2.00
N LEU A 143 2.78 -5.27 -2.47
CA LEU A 143 2.50 -5.40 -3.91
C LEU A 143 2.39 -4.04 -4.59
N ILE A 144 1.75 -3.06 -3.94
CA ILE A 144 1.69 -1.69 -4.47
C ILE A 144 3.09 -1.10 -4.58
N LEU A 145 3.95 -1.26 -3.57
CA LEU A 145 5.35 -0.79 -3.67
C LEU A 145 6.08 -1.44 -4.84
N MET A 146 5.91 -2.75 -5.05
CA MET A 146 6.50 -3.45 -6.19
C MET A 146 5.99 -2.91 -7.52
N LEU A 147 4.68 -2.66 -7.66
CA LEU A 147 4.10 -2.09 -8.87
C LEU A 147 4.61 -0.67 -9.14
N GLN A 148 4.71 0.17 -8.11
CA GLN A 148 5.21 1.54 -8.25
C GLN A 148 6.71 1.56 -8.60
N ALA A 149 7.51 0.65 -8.04
CA ALA A 149 8.91 0.47 -8.41
C ALA A 149 9.06 -0.06 -9.85
N GLY A 150 8.21 -1.01 -10.24
CA GLY A 150 8.16 -1.56 -11.60
C GLY A 150 7.81 -0.50 -12.64
N GLN A 151 6.84 0.36 -12.35
CA GLN A 151 6.46 1.47 -13.22
C GLN A 151 7.62 2.45 -13.42
N GLU A 152 8.34 2.79 -12.35
CA GLU A 152 9.49 3.69 -12.43
C GLU A 152 10.67 3.04 -13.17
N TYR A 153 10.87 1.73 -13.01
CA TYR A 153 11.86 0.98 -13.75
C TYR A 153 11.54 0.94 -15.25
N ALA A 154 10.30 0.61 -15.62
CA ALA A 154 9.83 0.59 -17.02
C ALA A 154 10.03 1.97 -17.67
N LYS A 155 9.61 3.04 -16.99
CA LYS A 155 9.80 4.42 -17.46
C LYS A 155 11.28 4.76 -17.71
N ARG A 156 12.19 4.28 -16.86
CA ARG A 156 13.64 4.54 -17.02
C ARG A 156 14.20 3.82 -18.24
N ILE A 157 13.67 2.66 -18.59
CA ILE A 157 14.03 1.94 -19.82
C ILE A 157 13.55 2.73 -21.03
N ASP A 158 12.26 3.12 -21.07
CA ASP A 158 11.69 3.87 -22.19
C ASP A 158 12.46 5.16 -22.50
N ILE A 159 12.86 5.90 -21.46
CA ILE A 159 13.66 7.12 -21.61
C ILE A 159 15.04 6.83 -22.23
N ARG A 160 15.68 5.72 -21.86
CA ARG A 160 16.98 5.31 -22.41
C ARG A 160 16.88 4.91 -23.87
N GLU A 161 15.81 4.19 -24.23
CA GLU A 161 15.55 3.77 -25.61
C GLU A 161 15.29 4.98 -26.51
N GLN A 162 14.45 5.92 -26.05
CA GLN A 162 14.19 7.17 -26.78
C GLN A 162 15.45 8.04 -26.96
N ALA A 163 16.32 8.10 -25.94
CA ALA A 163 17.58 8.83 -26.03
C ALA A 163 18.55 8.22 -27.06
N THR A 164 18.58 6.89 -27.15
CA THR A 164 19.41 6.16 -28.12
C THR A 164 18.90 6.38 -29.54
N ALA A 165 17.60 6.16 -29.77
CA ALA A 165 16.96 6.39 -31.07
C ALA A 165 17.09 7.85 -31.55
N GLY A 166 16.94 8.83 -30.66
CA GLY A 166 17.13 10.25 -30.99
C GLY A 166 18.57 10.60 -31.36
N THR A 167 19.56 9.89 -30.80
CA THR A 167 20.98 10.06 -31.14
C THR A 167 21.30 9.44 -32.50
N GLU A 168 20.75 8.26 -32.79
CA GLU A 168 20.87 7.60 -34.09
C GLU A 168 20.21 8.39 -35.21
N GLY A 169 18.98 8.88 -34.99
CA GLY A 169 18.29 9.73 -35.97
C GLY A 169 19.05 11.03 -36.27
N LYS A 170 19.66 11.67 -35.27
CA LYS A 170 20.52 12.85 -35.47
C LYS A 170 21.81 12.52 -36.25
N LYS A 171 22.39 11.34 -36.05
CA LYS A 171 23.57 10.87 -36.82
C LYS A 171 23.20 10.63 -38.29
N GLU A 172 22.08 9.97 -38.55
CA GLU A 172 21.59 9.76 -39.93
C GLU A 172 21.26 11.07 -40.65
N GLN A 173 20.66 12.04 -39.95
CA GLN A 173 20.35 13.35 -40.54
C GLN A 173 21.62 14.12 -40.94
N LYS A 174 22.64 14.13 -40.06
CA LYS A 174 23.94 14.73 -40.38
C LYS A 174 24.64 14.04 -41.56
N ALA A 175 24.63 12.71 -41.61
CA ALA A 175 25.20 11.96 -42.73
C ALA A 175 24.51 12.28 -44.07
N LYS A 176 23.18 12.45 -44.07
CA LYS A 176 22.40 12.86 -45.25
C LYS A 176 22.71 14.30 -45.67
N GLU A 177 22.90 15.22 -44.73
CA GLU A 177 23.29 16.62 -45.02
C GLU A 177 24.72 16.74 -45.57
N GLU A 178 25.67 15.98 -45.02
CA GLU A 178 27.06 15.94 -45.52
C GLU A 178 27.14 15.33 -46.93
N THR A 179 26.34 14.29 -47.20
CA THR A 179 26.25 13.69 -48.55
C THR A 179 25.68 14.68 -49.57
N LYS A 180 24.67 15.48 -49.19
CA LYS A 180 24.10 16.53 -50.06
C LYS A 180 25.02 17.73 -50.29
N LYS A 181 25.98 18.00 -49.41
CA LYS A 181 26.96 19.09 -49.57
C LYS A 181 28.14 18.73 -50.48
N ASN A 182 28.37 17.43 -50.69
CA ASN A 182 29.47 16.90 -51.51
C ASN A 182 29.03 16.49 -52.93
N GLN A 183 27.78 16.79 -53.32
CA GLN A 183 27.27 16.72 -54.69
C GLN A 183 27.06 18.13 -55.24
#